data_AF-A0A1X0A551-F1
#
_entry.id   AF-A0A1X0A551-F1
#
_cell.length_a   1.000
_cell.length_b   1.000
_cell.length_c   1.000
_cell.angle_alpha   90.00
_cell.angle_beta   90.00
_cell.angle_gamma   90.00
#
_symmetry.space_group_name_H-M   'P 1'
#
loop_
_entity.id
_entity.type
_entity.pdbx_description
1 polymer ?
#
loop_
_entity_poly.entity_id
_entity_poly.type
_entity_poly.pdbx_seq_one_letter_code
_entity_poly.pdbx_strand_id
1 'polypeptide(L)' 'MALFSADPPPDQDRGLYGKYRVEKVNGKPLGQCFVLEEHDPHAMAALRAYAESCRPDFPFLADDLMVMANRWHANRIAAG' A
#
# COMPACT_ATOMS: atom_id res chain seq x y z
N MET A 1 6.44 -16.54 -23.82
CA MET A 1 5.16 -15.82 -23.95
C MET A 1 4.23 -16.40 -22.89
N ALA A 2 4.27 -15.85 -21.67
CA ALA A 2 3.48 -16.37 -20.57
C ALA A 2 2.06 -15.81 -20.67
N LEU A 3 1.07 -16.70 -20.68
CA LEU A 3 -0.34 -16.38 -20.61
C LEU A 3 -0.59 -15.65 -19.29
N PHE A 4 -0.97 -14.38 -19.35
CA PHE A 4 -1.56 -13.68 -18.22
C PHE A 4 -2.91 -14.34 -17.96
N SER A 5 -2.94 -15.32 -17.06
CA SER A 5 -4.18 -15.77 -16.45
C SER A 5 -4.79 -14.55 -15.77
N ALA A 6 -5.99 -14.16 -16.20
CA ALA A 6 -6.73 -13.10 -15.52
C ALA A 6 -6.79 -13.44 -14.03
N ASP A 7 -6.48 -12.47 -13.17
CA ASP A 7 -6.54 -12.66 -11.73
C ASP A 7 -7.93 -13.18 -11.37
N PRO A 8 -8.04 -14.26 -10.57
CA PRO A 8 -9.34 -14.70 -10.09
C PRO A 8 -9.99 -13.56 -9.30
N PRO A 9 -11.34 -13.46 -9.34
CA PRO A 9 -12.05 -12.42 -8.62
C PRO A 9 -11.67 -12.43 -7.13
N PRO A 10 -11.71 -11.27 -6.44
CA PRO A 10 -11.45 -11.21 -5.01
C PRO A 10 -12.39 -12.18 -4.28
N ASP A 11 -11.83 -13.05 -3.45
CA ASP A 11 -12.60 -13.99 -2.62
C ASP A 11 -12.61 -13.44 -1.19
N GLN A 12 -13.83 -13.14 -0.71
CA GLN A 12 -14.05 -12.39 0.52
C GLN A 12 -13.85 -13.25 1.77
N ASP A 13 -13.82 -14.58 1.63
CA ASP A 13 -13.61 -15.53 2.72
C ASP A 13 -12.13 -15.90 2.91
N ARG A 14 -11.28 -15.45 1.98
CA ARG A 14 -9.84 -15.65 2.02
C ARG A 14 -9.14 -14.39 2.51
N GLY A 15 -8.27 -14.56 3.52
CA GLY A 15 -7.45 -13.49 4.09
C GLY A 15 -6.32 -13.03 3.16
N LEU A 16 -5.06 -13.15 3.60
CA LEU A 16 -3.93 -12.62 2.85
C LEU A 16 -3.71 -13.36 1.51
N TYR A 17 -3.61 -12.59 0.44
CA TYR A 17 -3.24 -13.08 -0.89
C TYR A 17 -1.76 -12.83 -1.19
N GLY A 18 -1.05 -13.89 -1.57
CA GLY A 18 0.32 -13.78 -2.11
C GLY A 18 0.35 -13.36 -3.59
N LYS A 19 -0.37 -12.29 -3.97
CA LYS A 19 -0.45 -11.83 -5.37
C LYS A 19 0.84 -11.17 -5.86
N TYR A 20 1.60 -10.55 -4.97
CA TYR A 20 2.79 -9.78 -5.32
C TYR A 20 4.04 -10.35 -4.68
N ARG A 21 5.14 -10.35 -5.44
CA ARG A 21 6.49 -10.61 -4.95
C ARG A 21 7.24 -9.29 -4.87
N VAL A 22 7.54 -8.84 -3.65
CA VAL A 22 8.30 -7.61 -3.41
C VAL A 22 9.73 -7.97 -3.04
N GLU A 23 10.68 -7.41 -3.78
CA GLU A 23 12.12 -7.63 -3.57
C GLU A 23 12.83 -6.31 -3.29
N LYS A 24 13.88 -6.36 -2.46
CA LYS A 24 14.76 -5.19 -2.31
C LYS A 24 15.57 -5.02 -3.59
N VAL A 25 15.77 -3.78 -4.01
CA VAL A 25 16.62 -3.43 -5.18
C VAL A 25 18.04 -3.99 -5.11
N ASN A 26 18.56 -4.25 -3.90
CA ASN A 26 19.87 -4.85 -3.70
C ASN A 26 19.86 -6.40 -3.63
N GLY A 27 18.73 -7.04 -3.93
CA GLY A 27 18.56 -8.50 -3.93
C GLY A 27 18.51 -9.15 -2.54
N LYS A 28 18.62 -8.38 -1.45
CA LYS A 28 18.51 -8.93 -0.09
C LYS A 28 17.06 -9.35 0.22
N PRO A 29 16.86 -10.39 1.07
CA PRO A 29 15.52 -10.80 1.45
C PRO A 29 14.78 -9.65 2.15
N LEU A 30 13.51 -9.50 1.76
CA LEU A 30 12.53 -8.69 2.46
C LEU A 30 11.80 -9.60 3.45
N GLY A 31 11.45 -9.07 4.63
CA GLY A 31 10.55 -9.77 5.53
C GLY A 31 9.13 -9.86 4.96
N GLN A 32 8.19 -10.34 5.77
CA GLN A 32 6.79 -10.28 5.38
C GLN A 32 6.34 -8.82 5.24
N CYS A 33 5.67 -8.51 4.13
CA CYS A 33 5.10 -7.20 3.86
C CYS A 33 3.69 -7.38 3.28
N PHE A 34 2.81 -6.42 3.58
CA PHE A 34 1.55 -6.26 2.88
C PHE A 34 1.63 -4.98 2.05
N VAL A 35 0.98 -4.97 0.88
CA VAL A 35 1.02 -3.86 -0.07
C VAL A 35 -0.28 -3.08 0.01
N LEU A 36 -0.18 -1.76 0.06
CA LEU A 36 -1.32 -0.85 -0.07
C LEU A 36 -1.26 -0.17 -1.44
N GLU A 37 -2.40 -0.11 -2.11
CA GLU A 37 -2.55 0.49 -3.44
C GLU A 37 -3.42 1.75 -3.35
N GLU A 38 -3.20 2.72 -4.23
CA GLU A 38 -3.81 4.06 -4.13
C GLU A 38 -5.34 4.04 -4.23
N HIS A 39 -5.92 3.15 -5.04
CA HIS A 39 -7.37 3.05 -5.23
C HIS A 39 -8.06 2.28 -4.10
N ASP A 40 -7.30 1.64 -3.20
CA ASP A 40 -7.85 0.96 -2.02
C ASP A 40 -8.47 1.99 -1.05
N PRO A 41 -9.78 1.88 -0.72
CA PRO A 41 -10.45 2.78 0.22
C PRO A 41 -9.80 2.85 1.60
N HIS A 42 -9.09 1.82 2.02
CA HIS A 42 -8.46 1.72 3.34
C HIS A 42 -7.03 2.26 3.36
N ALA A 43 -6.38 2.42 2.21
CA ALA A 43 -4.98 2.77 2.14
C ALA A 43 -4.66 4.13 2.79
N MET A 44 -5.50 5.15 2.57
CA MET A 44 -5.31 6.48 3.16
C MET A 44 -5.34 6.44 4.70
N ALA A 45 -6.26 5.66 5.29
CA ALA A 45 -6.36 5.52 6.73
C ALA A 45 -5.12 4.82 7.31
N ALA A 46 -4.67 3.75 6.65
CA ALA A 46 -3.46 3.03 7.04
C ALA A 46 -2.20 3.90 6.92
N LEU A 47 -2.05 4.69 5.86
CA LEU A 47 -0.92 5.61 5.69
C LEU A 47 -0.86 6.66 6.81
N ARG A 48 -2.01 7.27 7.15
CA ARG A 48 -2.08 8.27 8.22
C ARG A 48 -1.74 7.68 9.59
N ALA A 49 -2.24 6.48 9.89
CA ALA A 49 -1.94 5.78 11.14
C ALA A 49 -0.45 5.44 11.24
N TYR A 50 0.16 4.97 10.14
CA TYR A 50 1.59 4.66 10.12
C TYR A 50 2.46 5.92 10.26
N ALA A 51 2.09 7.01 9.58
CA ALA A 51 2.77 8.29 9.68
C ALA A 51 2.82 8.81 11.12
N GLU A 52 1.69 8.74 11.84
CA GLU A 52 1.65 9.12 13.25
C GLU A 52 2.52 8.21 14.12
N SER A 53 2.45 6.89 13.89
CA SER A 53 3.24 5.92 14.65
C SER A 53 4.75 6.10 14.48
N CYS A 54 5.22 6.49 13.30
CA CYS A 54 6.66 6.62 13.03
C CYS A 54 7.20 8.03 13.28
N ARG A 55 6.36 9.02 13.53
CA ARG A 55 6.75 10.44 13.68
C ARG A 55 7.84 10.69 14.73
N PRO A 56 7.85 10.04 15.91
CA PRO A 56 8.91 10.28 16.90
C PRO A 56 10.31 9.90 16.40
N ASP A 57 10.40 8.85 15.58
CA ASP A 57 11.68 8.32 15.08
C ASP A 57 12.04 8.87 13.70
N PHE A 58 11.04 9.15 12.87
CA PHE A 58 11.17 9.52 11.45
C PHE A 58 10.22 10.67 11.07
N PRO A 59 10.45 11.90 11.57
CA PRO A 59 9.51 13.02 11.37
C PRO A 59 9.33 13.41 9.89
N PHE A 60 10.40 13.43 9.09
CA PHE A 60 10.29 13.76 7.66
C PHE A 60 9.50 12.71 6.86
N LEU A 61 9.71 11.42 7.19
CA LEU A 61 8.94 10.33 6.58
C LEU A 61 7.45 10.47 6.94
N ALA A 62 7.14 10.77 8.20
CA ALA A 62 5.77 10.99 8.64
C ALA A 62 5.10 12.12 7.86
N ASP A 63 5.80 13.22 7.63
CA ASP A 63 5.27 14.35 6.85
C ASP A 63 5.03 13.97 5.38
N ASP A 64 5.98 13.28 4.74
CA ASP A 64 5.83 12.79 3.37
C ASP A 64 4.62 11.83 3.23
N LEU A 65 4.44 10.92 4.19
CA LEU A 65 3.32 9.99 4.22
C LEU A 65 1.98 10.72 4.41
N MET A 66 1.92 11.76 5.24
CA MET A 66 0.72 12.58 5.42
C MET A 66 0.36 13.34 4.14
N VAL A 67 1.34 13.91 3.45
CA VAL A 67 1.14 14.56 2.14
C VAL A 67 0.65 13.54 1.11
N MET A 68 1.23 12.34 1.08
CA MET A 68 0.80 11.26 0.20
C MET A 68 -0.66 10.85 0.47
N ALA A 69 -1.03 10.63 1.73
CA ALA A 69 -2.40 10.26 2.10
C ALA A 69 -3.42 11.34 1.70
N ASN A 70 -3.09 12.62 1.85
CA ASN A 70 -3.97 13.72 1.45
C ASN A 70 -4.14 13.81 -0.07
N ARG A 71 -3.07 13.58 -0.83
CA ARG A 71 -3.12 13.50 -2.30
C ARG A 71 -4.00 12.34 -2.77
N TRP A 72 -3.83 11.14 -2.21
CA TRP A 72 -4.66 9.98 -2.55
C TRP A 72 -6.14 10.24 -2.23
N HIS A 73 -6.42 10.89 -1.10
CA HIS A 73 -7.77 11.28 -0.74
C HIS A 73 -8.38 12.27 -1.76
N ALA A 74 -7.62 13.27 -2.19
CA ALA A 74 -8.08 14.23 -3.20
C ALA A 74 -8.34 13.57 -4.56
N ASN A 75 -7.45 12.67 -5.01
CA ASN A 75 -7.62 11.92 -6.26
C ASN A 75 -8.89 11.07 -6.24
N ARG A 76 -9.18 10.43 -5.10
CA ARG A 76 -10.40 9.64 -4.92
C ARG A 76 -11.67 10.50 -5.00
N ILE A 77 -11.65 11.70 -4.43
CA ILE A 77 -12.79 12.63 -4.52
C ILE A 77 -13.00 13.09 -5.97
N ALA A 78 -11.93 13.38 -6.70
CA ALA A 78 -12.01 13.84 -8.09
C ALA A 78 -12.46 12.76 -9.08
N ALA A 79 -12.33 11.48 -8.72
CA ALA A 79 -12.71 10.34 -9.55
C ALA A 79 -14.15 9.84 -9.32
N GLY A 80 -14.86 10.36 -8.31
CA GLY A 80 -16.27 10.04 -8.00
C GLY A 80 -17.23 11.08 -8.55
#